data_AF-A0A820LRX4-F1
#
_entry.id   AF-A0A820LRX4-F1
#
_cell.length_a   1.000
_cell.length_b   1.000
_cell.length_c   1.000
_cell.angle_alpha   90.00
_cell.angle_beta   90.00
_cell.angle_gamma   90.00
#
_symmetry.space_group_name_H-M   'P 1'
#
loop_
_entity.id
_entity.type
_entity.pdbx_description
1 polymer ?
#
loop_
_entity_poly.entity_id
_entity_poly.type
_entity_poly.pdbx_seq_one_letter_code
_entity_poly.pdbx_strand_id
1 'polypeptide(L)'
;IKEMKSLSFYWNTKCKSRLDMPFKDVVEELKSKIAKDSYIPKDADMNYILRPVTLDMECTITLRPKESYYERSRVYCDIQVEQVSIHVNPEQISDVLAFIKVQKYTTFYGIKYRSNNLFEIYFYYS
;
A
#
# COMPACT_ATOMS: atom_id res chain seq x y z
N ILE A 1 -12.67 15.79 -8.18
CA ILE A 1 -12.40 15.21 -6.86
C ILE A 1 -12.92 13.78 -6.84
N LYS A 2 -12.04 12.80 -6.62
CA LYS A 2 -12.43 11.40 -6.37
C LYS A 2 -12.19 11.12 -4.89
N GLU A 3 -13.22 10.62 -4.22
CA GLU A 3 -13.17 10.23 -2.81
C GLU A 3 -12.74 8.76 -2.71
N MET A 4 -11.71 8.49 -1.91
CA MET A 4 -11.28 7.15 -1.52
C MET A 4 -11.63 6.93 -0.05
N LYS A 5 -12.58 6.03 0.20
CA LYS A 5 -13.04 5.72 1.56
C LYS A 5 -12.25 4.59 2.16
N SER A 6 -11.93 4.72 3.45
CA SER A 6 -11.48 3.61 4.29
C SER A 6 -10.16 2.96 3.82
N LEU A 7 -9.24 3.78 3.30
CA LEU A 7 -7.89 3.33 2.98
C LEU A 7 -7.16 2.98 4.27
N SER A 8 -6.73 1.73 4.40
CA SER A 8 -5.94 1.27 5.54
C SER A 8 -4.71 0.49 5.05
N PHE A 9 -3.67 0.47 5.89
CA PHE A 9 -2.46 -0.30 5.64
C PHE A 9 -2.11 -1.09 6.90
N TYR A 10 -1.83 -2.38 6.74
CA TYR A 10 -1.42 -3.25 7.83
C TYR A 10 -0.14 -4.00 7.44
N TRP A 11 0.66 -4.34 8.45
CA TRP A 11 1.88 -5.12 8.28
C TRP A 11 2.02 -6.09 9.44
N ASN A 12 1.87 -7.39 9.15
CA ASN A 12 2.08 -8.44 10.15
C ASN A 12 3.50 -9.00 10.06
N THR A 13 4.32 -8.74 11.09
CA THR A 13 5.72 -9.20 11.22
C THR A 13 5.82 -10.73 11.33
N LYS A 14 4.80 -11.38 11.91
CA LYS A 14 4.72 -12.83 12.11
C LYS A 14 3.52 -13.40 11.34
N CYS A 15 3.62 -13.46 10.02
CA CYS A 15 2.59 -14.07 9.19
C CYS A 15 2.84 -15.58 9.02
N LYS A 16 1.76 -16.37 9.06
CA LYS A 16 1.79 -17.75 8.56
C LYS A 16 1.62 -17.70 7.05
N SER A 17 2.46 -18.43 6.32
CA SER A 17 2.26 -18.61 4.88
C SER A 17 0.88 -19.21 4.62
N ARG A 18 0.19 -18.66 3.62
CA ARG A 18 -1.13 -19.14 3.15
C ARG A 18 -1.05 -19.73 1.75
N LEU A 19 0.16 -20.06 1.27
CA LEU A 19 0.37 -20.58 -0.09
C LEU A 19 -0.38 -21.89 -0.35
N ASP A 20 -0.67 -22.66 0.70
CA ASP A 20 -1.36 -23.95 0.59
C ASP A 20 -2.89 -23.83 0.69
N MET A 21 -3.44 -22.62 0.89
CA MET A 21 -4.89 -22.40 0.97
C MET A 21 -5.48 -22.11 -0.42
N PRO A 22 -6.68 -22.65 -0.74
CA PRO A 22 -7.43 -22.23 -1.92
C PRO A 22 -7.69 -20.72 -1.91
N PHE A 23 -7.55 -20.08 -3.08
CA PHE A 23 -7.70 -18.62 -3.22
C PHE A 23 -9.03 -18.09 -2.63
N LYS A 24 -10.13 -18.83 -2.81
CA LYS A 24 -11.44 -18.47 -2.26
C LYS A 24 -11.40 -18.31 -0.73
N ASP A 25 -10.72 -19.21 -0.05
CA ASP A 25 -10.64 -19.23 1.41
C ASP A 25 -9.73 -18.10 1.90
N VAL A 26 -8.68 -17.76 1.14
CA VAL A 26 -7.83 -16.59 1.41
C VAL A 26 -8.63 -15.29 1.31
N VAL A 27 -9.46 -15.15 0.28
CA VAL A 27 -10.29 -13.94 0.11
C VAL A 27 -11.31 -13.80 1.23
N GLU A 28 -11.98 -14.88 1.64
CA GLU A 28 -12.95 -14.83 2.74
C GLU A 28 -12.28 -14.55 4.10
N GLU A 29 -11.11 -15.14 4.37
CA GLU A 29 -10.32 -14.80 5.56
C GLU A 29 -9.92 -13.32 5.55
N LEU A 30 -9.44 -12.78 4.43
CA LEU A 30 -9.09 -11.37 4.30
C LEU A 30 -10.29 -10.46 4.52
N LYS A 31 -11.43 -10.74 3.89
CA LYS A 31 -12.67 -9.95 4.08
C LYS A 31 -13.11 -9.87 5.53
N SER A 32 -12.90 -10.94 6.31
CA SER A 32 -13.26 -10.98 7.73
C SER A 32 -12.34 -10.12 8.62
N LYS A 33 -11.13 -9.79 8.13
CA LYS A 33 -10.08 -9.11 8.92
C LYS A 33 -9.80 -7.67 8.47
N ILE A 34 -10.26 -7.26 7.29
CA ILE A 34 -10.09 -5.91 6.75
C ILE A 34 -10.93 -4.90 7.54
N ALA A 35 -10.28 -3.83 7.99
CA ALA A 35 -10.92 -2.71 8.66
C ALA A 35 -11.79 -1.92 7.67
N LYS A 36 -12.94 -1.44 8.15
CA LYS A 36 -13.91 -0.67 7.37
C LYS A 36 -14.30 0.57 8.15
N ASP A 37 -14.19 1.73 7.51
CA ASP A 37 -14.54 3.02 8.09
C ASP A 37 -13.85 3.18 9.45
N SER A 38 -14.57 3.52 10.51
CA SER A 38 -13.98 3.68 11.85
C SER A 38 -13.78 2.36 12.61
N TYR A 39 -14.07 1.21 11.99
CA TYR A 39 -14.06 -0.10 12.65
C TYR A 39 -12.82 -0.92 12.28
N ILE A 40 -12.05 -1.24 13.32
CA ILE A 40 -10.97 -2.23 13.27
C ILE A 40 -11.49 -3.48 13.99
N PRO A 41 -11.57 -4.65 13.32
CA PRO A 41 -12.03 -5.86 13.97
C PRO A 41 -11.13 -6.19 15.16
N LYS A 42 -11.72 -6.30 16.36
CA LYS A 42 -10.97 -6.55 17.60
C LYS A 42 -10.27 -7.91 17.62
N ASP A 43 -10.80 -8.86 16.85
CA ASP A 43 -10.28 -10.22 16.71
C ASP A 43 -9.37 -10.38 15.47
N ALA A 44 -9.13 -9.29 14.74
CA ALA A 44 -8.13 -9.30 13.68
C ALA A 44 -6.74 -9.15 14.32
N ASP A 45 -5.96 -10.24 14.32
CA ASP A 45 -4.51 -10.23 14.54
C ASP A 45 -3.80 -9.47 13.39
N MET A 46 -4.19 -8.23 13.16
CA MET A 46 -3.73 -7.36 12.09
C MET A 46 -3.12 -6.11 12.72
N ASN A 47 -1.82 -5.95 12.54
CA ASN A 47 -1.09 -4.78 13.01
C ASN A 47 -1.23 -3.66 11.97
N TYR A 48 -2.29 -2.87 12.10
CA TYR A 48 -2.54 -1.70 11.25
C TYR A 48 -1.49 -0.62 11.47
N ILE A 49 -0.77 -0.28 10.41
CA ILE A 49 0.14 0.87 10.36
C ILE A 49 -0.63 2.16 10.10
N LEU A 50 -1.57 2.12 9.15
CA LEU A 50 -2.49 3.19 8.86
C LEU A 50 -3.90 2.69 9.17
N ARG A 51 -4.54 3.31 10.16
CA ARG A 51 -5.96 3.09 10.43
C ARG A 51 -6.79 3.62 9.24
N PRO A 52 -8.01 3.12 9.01
CA PRO A 52 -8.77 3.54 7.84
C PRO A 52 -8.93 5.07 7.80
N VAL A 53 -8.57 5.65 6.66
CA VAL A 53 -8.71 7.09 6.38
C VAL A 53 -9.55 7.30 5.13
N THR A 54 -10.31 8.39 5.12
CA THR A 54 -10.98 8.89 3.92
C THR A 54 -10.13 10.00 3.31
N LEU A 55 -9.92 9.93 2.00
CA LEU A 55 -9.08 10.82 1.23
C LEU A 55 -9.89 11.42 0.08
N ASP A 56 -9.83 12.74 -0.08
CA ASP A 56 -10.28 13.41 -1.28
C ASP A 56 -9.06 13.71 -2.15
N MET A 57 -9.05 13.18 -3.37
CA MET A 57 -7.96 13.36 -4.32
C MET A 57 -8.41 14.09 -5.58
N GLU A 58 -7.66 15.12 -5.96
CA GLU A 58 -7.79 15.77 -7.25
C GLU A 58 -6.47 15.69 -8.02
N CYS A 59 -6.51 15.02 -9.18
CA CYS A 59 -5.37 14.91 -10.07
C CYS A 59 -5.65 15.66 -11.37
N THR A 60 -4.86 16.69 -11.64
CA THR A 60 -4.91 17.46 -12.88
C THR A 60 -3.65 17.19 -13.70
N ILE A 61 -3.85 16.65 -14.90
CA ILE A 61 -2.76 16.38 -15.86
C ILE A 61 -2.89 17.37 -17.00
N THR A 62 -1.91 18.26 -17.14
CA THR A 62 -1.87 19.21 -18.26
C THR A 62 -1.13 18.58 -19.43
N LEU A 63 -1.88 18.20 -20.46
CA LEU A 63 -1.37 17.55 -21.68
C LEU A 63 -1.14 18.51 -22.85
N ARG A 64 -1.29 19.83 -22.67
CA ARG A 64 -1.19 20.78 -23.79
C ARG A 64 0.27 21.09 -24.15
N PRO A 65 0.71 20.86 -25.40
CA PRO A 65 1.86 21.58 -25.94
C PRO A 65 1.46 23.06 -26.08
N LYS A 66 2.31 23.98 -25.64
CA LYS A 66 2.17 25.40 -25.98
C LYS A 66 2.73 25.61 -27.37
N GLU A 67 2.07 26.46 -28.17
CA GLU A 67 2.35 26.66 -29.61
C GLU A 67 3.81 27.01 -29.94
N SER A 68 4.60 27.45 -28.96
CA SER A 68 5.98 27.92 -29.12
C SER A 68 7.06 27.07 -28.46
N TYR A 69 6.72 26.04 -27.66
CA TYR A 69 7.70 25.09 -27.08
C TYR A 69 7.04 23.83 -26.48
N TYR A 70 7.75 22.70 -26.49
CA TYR A 70 7.38 21.50 -25.73
C TYR A 70 7.63 21.73 -24.23
N GLU A 71 6.57 22.04 -23.48
CA GLU A 71 6.59 22.01 -22.02
C GLU A 71 6.31 20.56 -21.54
N ARG A 72 7.16 20.01 -20.65
CA ARG A 72 6.89 18.68 -20.08
C ARG A 72 5.53 18.70 -19.38
N SER A 73 4.75 17.63 -19.55
CA SER A 73 3.48 17.46 -18.86
C SER A 73 3.68 17.65 -17.35
N ARG A 74 2.85 18.52 -16.76
CA ARG A 74 2.82 18.72 -15.31
C ARG A 74 1.65 17.94 -14.74
N VAL A 75 1.94 17.19 -13.68
CA VAL A 75 0.92 16.47 -12.89
C VAL A 75 0.79 17.22 -11.57
N TYR A 76 -0.40 17.73 -11.29
CA TYR A 76 -0.77 18.32 -10.02
C TYR A 76 -1.67 17.33 -9.28
N CYS A 77 -1.30 16.96 -8.06
CA CYS A 77 -2.08 16.07 -7.21
C CYS A 77 -2.33 16.79 -5.88
N ASP A 78 -3.59 17.09 -5.60
CA ASP A 78 -4.06 17.59 -4.31
C ASP A 78 -4.71 16.42 -3.56
N ILE A 79 -4.31 16.25 -2.29
CA ILE A 79 -4.80 15.18 -1.42
C ILE A 79 -5.22 15.84 -0.12
N GLN A 80 -6.52 15.85 0.13
CA GLN A 80 -7.09 16.31 1.39
C GLN A 80 -7.47 15.11 2.25
N VAL A 81 -7.09 15.17 3.53
CA VAL A 81 -7.32 14.10 4.50
C VAL A 81 -7.87 14.71 5.79
N GLU A 82 -8.98 14.18 6.30
CA GLU A 82 -9.60 14.71 7.53
C GLU A 82 -8.79 14.37 8.78
N GLN A 83 -8.39 13.10 8.92
CA GLN A 83 -7.64 12.62 10.07
C GLN A 83 -6.74 11.46 9.67
N VAL A 84 -5.48 11.51 10.10
CA VAL A 84 -4.49 10.45 9.88
C VAL A 84 -4.04 9.89 11.22
N SER A 85 -4.10 8.57 11.36
CA SER A 85 -3.64 7.86 12.55
C SER A 85 -2.67 6.76 12.15
N ILE A 86 -1.40 6.95 12.51
CA ILE A 86 -0.30 6.05 12.19
C ILE A 86 0.19 5.37 13.48
N HIS A 87 0.29 4.05 13.44
CA HIS A 87 0.75 3.24 14.56
C HIS A 87 1.83 2.27 14.07
N VAL A 88 3.06 2.42 14.53
CA VAL A 88 4.15 1.52 14.12
C VAL A 88 4.70 0.81 15.34
N ASN A 89 4.61 -0.52 15.32
CA ASN A 89 5.16 -1.38 16.37
C ASN A 89 6.67 -1.54 16.17
N PRO A 90 7.47 -1.74 17.25
CA PRO A 90 8.92 -1.91 17.15
C PRO A 90 9.38 -3.02 16.20
N GLU A 91 8.63 -4.14 16.14
CA GLU A 91 8.90 -5.22 15.20
C GLU A 91 8.76 -4.75 13.74
N GLN A 92 7.74 -3.94 13.42
CA GLN A 92 7.54 -3.39 12.07
C GLN A 92 8.68 -2.43 11.69
N ILE A 93 9.21 -1.66 12.65
CA ILE A 93 10.39 -0.81 12.41
C ILE A 93 11.60 -1.67 12.03
N SER A 94 11.83 -2.77 12.75
CA SER A 94 12.92 -3.71 12.46
C SER A 94 12.79 -4.30 11.05
N ASP A 95 11.58 -4.73 10.68
CA ASP A 95 11.28 -5.27 9.35
C ASP A 95 11.52 -4.23 8.24
N VAL A 96 11.10 -2.98 8.45
CA VAL A 96 11.33 -1.89 7.48
C VAL A 96 12.82 -1.63 7.29
N LEU A 97 13.61 -1.61 8.37
CA LEU A 97 15.06 -1.46 8.28
C LEU A 97 15.71 -2.64 7.52
N ALA A 98 15.25 -3.86 7.76
CA ALA A 98 15.70 -5.04 7.02
C ALA A 98 15.33 -4.95 5.53
N PHE A 99 14.09 -4.53 5.21
CA PHE A 99 13.62 -4.33 3.85
C PHE A 99 14.44 -3.26 3.11
N ILE A 100 14.67 -2.09 3.72
CA ILE A 100 15.51 -1.03 3.14
C ILE A 100 16.92 -1.54 2.87
N LYS A 101 17.48 -2.32 3.80
CA LYS A 101 18.79 -2.94 3.63
C LYS A 101 18.79 -3.86 2.41
N VAL A 102 17.81 -4.76 2.28
CA VAL A 102 17.66 -5.65 1.11
C VAL A 102 17.49 -4.86 -0.19
N GLN A 103 16.65 -3.83 -0.23
CA GLN A 103 16.43 -2.98 -1.40
C GLN A 103 17.71 -2.25 -1.85
N LYS A 104 18.52 -1.78 -0.89
CA LYS A 104 19.85 -1.22 -1.21
C LYS A 104 20.75 -2.31 -1.80
N TYR A 105 20.78 -3.52 -1.24
CA TYR A 105 21.56 -4.61 -1.82
C TYR A 105 21.09 -4.98 -3.25
N THR A 106 19.78 -5.06 -3.51
CA THR A 106 19.26 -5.40 -4.85
C THR A 106 19.54 -4.29 -5.88
N THR A 107 19.52 -3.03 -5.46
CA THR A 107 19.80 -1.87 -6.32
C THR A 107 21.28 -1.72 -6.63
N PHE A 108 22.17 -1.90 -5.64
CA PHE A 108 23.62 -1.75 -5.81
C PHE A 108 24.29 -2.95 -6.51
N TYR A 109 23.79 -4.17 -6.30
CA TYR A 109 24.45 -5.39 -6.82
C TYR A 109 23.81 -5.97 -8.08
N GLY A 110 22.89 -5.24 -8.74
CA GLY A 110 22.48 -5.55 -10.12
C GLY A 110 22.08 -7.01 -10.31
N ILE A 111 21.19 -7.49 -9.46
CA ILE A 111 20.64 -8.83 -9.60
C ILE A 111 19.70 -8.82 -10.83
N LYS A 112 20.22 -9.29 -11.97
CA LYS A 112 19.45 -9.88 -13.07
C LYS A 112 18.82 -11.22 -12.63
N TYR A 113 18.17 -11.32 -11.46
CA TYR A 113 17.34 -12.49 -11.15
C TYR A 113 15.97 -12.28 -11.79
N ARG A 114 15.88 -12.59 -13.09
CA ARG A 114 14.68 -13.21 -13.66
C ARG A 114 14.52 -14.57 -12.97
N SER A 115 13.92 -14.61 -11.79
CA SER A 115 13.49 -15.86 -11.18
C SER A 115 12.19 -15.64 -10.40
N ASN A 116 11.08 -15.81 -11.12
CA ASN A 116 9.76 -16.37 -10.78
C ASN A 116 9.11 -16.27 -9.38
N ASN A 117 9.72 -15.71 -8.34
CA ASN A 117 9.15 -15.66 -6.99
C ASN A 117 9.41 -14.30 -6.30
N LEU A 118 9.13 -13.19 -6.99
CA LEU A 118 9.03 -11.90 -6.31
C LEU A 118 7.59 -11.72 -5.85
N PHE A 119 7.42 -11.42 -4.56
CA PHE A 119 6.16 -10.97 -3.96
C PHE A 119 5.57 -9.85 -4.81
N GLU A 120 4.56 -10.17 -5.61
CA GLU A 120 3.71 -9.20 -6.28
C GLU A 120 2.73 -8.65 -5.25
N ILE A 121 2.89 -7.37 -4.91
CA ILE A 121 1.90 -6.63 -4.14
C ILE A 121 0.78 -6.27 -5.11
N TYR A 122 -0.29 -7.06 -5.10
CA TYR A 122 -1.51 -6.78 -5.84
C TYR A 122 -2.34 -5.73 -5.10
N PHE A 123 -2.46 -4.54 -5.69
CA PHE A 123 -3.47 -3.56 -5.27
C PHE A 123 -4.80 -3.92 -5.94
N TYR A 124 -5.72 -4.51 -5.18
CA TYR A 124 -7.10 -4.67 -5.61
C TYR A 124 -7.87 -3.38 -5.32
N TYR A 125 -8.37 -2.74 -6.37
CA TYR A 125 -9.39 -1.70 -6.27
C TYR A 125 -10.76 -2.35 -6.47
N SER A 126 -11.64 -2.25 -5.47
CA SER A 126 -13.07 -2.59 -5.57
C SER A 126 -13.89 -1.34 -5.81
#